data_AF-A0A4Y7PUL8-F1
#
_entry.id   AF-A0A4Y7PUL8-F1
#
_cell.length_a   1.000
_cell.length_b   1.000
_cell.length_c   1.000
_cell.angle_alpha   90.00
_cell.angle_beta   90.00
_cell.angle_gamma   90.00
#
_symmetry.space_group_name_H-M   'P 1'
#
loop_
_entity.id
_entity.type
_entity.pdbx_description
1 polymer ?
#
loop_
_entity_poly.entity_id
_entity_poly.type
_entity_poly.pdbx_seq_one_letter_code
_entity_poly.pdbx_strand_id
1 'polypeptide(L)'
;MVSFVVWTRHRKEEDNVRLDGARRHETSRHARLSYPEETKEVVMHDFPAESIVTNAGQPEGKGVESASTDGTGRPHPSVEGEPKTETNHHLVNTSLSAHKPTGEWALKAIEKWKLQPPYDTAITEVQWQKYYETRLKIKVPGGADMYGARFKEIDEELVSENDRKSPVYKALLLARQELSVSIGNCNALPGNEGISKALKHSLYLLDFWGNGEGDGTARSLIIDARIYSPLGTGRFIDLHYHYHLRTRMYTMESFSNLKYVCGEIGDAATSICLADPEKNKGTDNVPVNVFNMRHVDKREYDKRVMITVPHLRLAEAHLFHSYGMISPLKIYKLLLTSAHVSFHNERNIAWAKRVGKRRYPQRGDEDSDSDNEVPSDTDSNVPMPRRRRRGDPDDMDDDEDDEDGEEFYDDDDDDDDDEGGGGGGGGRLGNAEAMRLLASFLNTAAQAPAHQ
;
A
#
# COMPACT_ATOMS: atom_id res chain seq x y z
N MET A 1 -6.35 -51.36 -38.71
CA MET A 1 -7.39 -50.33 -38.50
C MET A 1 -6.73 -49.10 -37.92
N VAL A 2 -6.42 -48.13 -38.77
CA VAL A 2 -5.81 -46.84 -38.40
C VAL A 2 -6.73 -45.78 -38.97
N SER A 3 -7.42 -45.05 -38.09
CA SER A 3 -8.36 -44.00 -38.48
C SER A 3 -7.61 -42.67 -38.57
N PHE A 4 -7.52 -42.13 -39.79
CA PHE A 4 -7.11 -40.76 -40.06
C PHE A 4 -8.34 -39.85 -39.94
N VAL A 5 -8.28 -38.85 -39.05
CA VAL A 5 -9.26 -37.76 -38.98
C VAL A 5 -8.73 -36.60 -39.82
N VAL A 6 -9.41 -36.32 -40.92
CA VAL A 6 -9.19 -35.18 -41.80
C VAL A 6 -9.99 -33.99 -41.26
N TRP A 7 -9.32 -32.86 -41.00
CA TRP A 7 -9.96 -31.59 -40.67
C TRP A 7 -10.01 -30.71 -41.93
N THR A 8 -11.22 -30.41 -42.40
CA THR A 8 -11.46 -29.45 -43.49
C THR A 8 -11.70 -28.06 -42.92
N ARG A 9 -10.90 -27.09 -43.41
CA ARG A 9 -10.93 -25.67 -43.03
C ARG A 9 -11.96 -24.94 -43.90
N HIS A 10 -13.08 -24.53 -43.33
CA HIS A 10 -14.05 -23.69 -44.02
C HIS A 10 -13.60 -22.22 -43.99
N ARG A 11 -13.36 -21.68 -45.18
CA ARG A 11 -13.12 -20.27 -45.50
C ARG A 11 -14.49 -19.58 -45.62
N LYS A 12 -14.70 -18.45 -44.95
CA LYS A 12 -15.82 -17.53 -45.22
C LYS A 12 -15.25 -16.21 -45.73
N GLU A 13 -15.56 -15.90 -46.98
CA GLU A 13 -15.51 -14.59 -47.63
C GLU A 13 -16.59 -13.69 -47.00
N GLU A 14 -16.18 -12.50 -46.53
CA GLU A 14 -16.45 -11.18 -47.12
C GLU A 14 -17.89 -10.69 -46.97
N ASP A 15 -18.04 -9.58 -46.23
CA ASP A 15 -18.97 -8.51 -46.59
C ASP A 15 -18.40 -7.18 -46.07
N ASN A 16 -17.91 -6.38 -47.02
CA ASN A 16 -17.36 -5.05 -46.84
C ASN A 16 -18.51 -4.05 -47.04
N VAL A 17 -19.09 -3.52 -45.95
CA VAL A 17 -20.06 -2.42 -46.03
C VAL A 17 -19.40 -1.12 -45.56
N ARG A 18 -19.14 -0.25 -46.54
CA ARG A 18 -18.85 1.18 -46.39
C ARG A 18 -20.04 1.86 -45.68
N LEU A 19 -19.77 2.53 -44.57
CA LEU A 19 -20.66 3.56 -44.03
C LEU A 19 -19.87 4.85 -43.86
N ASP A 20 -20.04 5.74 -44.84
CA ASP A 20 -19.84 7.18 -44.69
C ASP A 20 -21.00 7.76 -43.87
N GLY A 21 -20.70 8.72 -42.99
CA GLY A 21 -21.69 9.74 -42.62
C GLY A 21 -21.75 10.16 -41.15
N ALA A 22 -21.48 11.46 -40.97
CA ALA A 22 -22.04 12.35 -39.95
C ALA A 22 -21.39 12.37 -38.54
N ARG A 23 -20.41 13.27 -38.41
CA ARG A 23 -20.16 14.03 -37.17
C ARG A 23 -21.43 14.76 -36.74
N ARG A 24 -21.93 14.48 -35.54
CA ARG A 24 -22.84 15.36 -34.81
C ARG A 24 -22.18 15.74 -33.48
N HIS A 25 -22.10 17.05 -33.25
CA HIS A 25 -21.82 17.65 -31.96
C HIS A 25 -23.01 17.39 -31.03
N GLU A 26 -22.80 16.64 -29.95
CA GLU A 26 -23.76 16.57 -28.83
C GLU A 26 -23.27 17.46 -27.69
N THR A 27 -24.00 18.54 -27.49
CA THR A 27 -23.94 19.39 -26.31
C THR A 27 -24.56 18.65 -25.12
N SER A 28 -23.74 18.38 -24.11
CA SER A 28 -24.14 17.79 -22.84
C SER A 28 -25.10 18.74 -22.08
N ARG A 29 -26.39 18.38 -22.02
CA ARG A 29 -27.36 18.94 -21.08
C ARG A 29 -27.51 17.98 -19.91
N HIS A 30 -27.09 18.44 -18.73
CA HIS A 30 -27.31 17.74 -17.46
C HIS A 30 -28.81 17.63 -17.16
N ALA A 31 -29.35 16.41 -17.25
CA ALA A 31 -30.64 16.06 -16.65
C ALA A 31 -30.44 15.79 -15.16
N ARG A 32 -31.02 16.64 -14.31
CA ARG A 32 -31.22 16.37 -12.88
C ARG A 32 -32.32 15.31 -12.75
N LEU A 33 -31.95 14.10 -12.32
CA LEU A 33 -32.89 13.11 -11.82
C LEU A 33 -33.01 13.28 -10.31
N SER A 34 -34.18 13.75 -9.86
CA SER A 34 -34.60 13.77 -8.46
C SER A 34 -35.13 12.39 -8.07
N TYR A 35 -34.56 11.78 -7.03
CA TYR A 35 -35.13 10.59 -6.38
C TYR A 35 -35.93 11.02 -5.14
N PRO A 36 -37.04 10.35 -4.82
CA PRO A 36 -37.83 10.66 -3.64
C PRO A 36 -37.14 10.14 -2.37
N GLU A 37 -37.13 10.96 -1.32
CA GLU A 37 -36.72 10.58 0.03
C GLU A 37 -37.78 9.66 0.64
N GLU A 38 -37.36 8.47 1.06
CA GLU A 38 -38.18 7.54 1.83
C GLU A 38 -37.68 7.57 3.29
N THR A 39 -38.41 8.29 4.13
CA THR A 39 -38.14 8.38 5.57
C THR A 39 -38.60 7.09 6.26
N LYS A 40 -37.67 6.30 6.79
CA LYS A 40 -37.98 5.18 7.68
C LYS A 40 -37.91 5.63 9.14
N GLU A 41 -39.07 5.64 9.79
CA GLU A 41 -39.21 5.75 11.23
C GLU A 41 -38.63 4.50 11.91
N VAL A 42 -37.72 4.70 12.87
CA VAL A 42 -37.20 3.65 13.74
C VAL A 42 -38.03 3.63 15.00
N VAL A 43 -38.85 2.58 15.14
CA VAL A 43 -39.57 2.25 16.38
C VAL A 43 -38.58 1.62 17.35
N MET A 44 -38.25 2.33 18.43
CA MET A 44 -37.49 1.77 19.54
C MET A 44 -38.39 0.84 20.37
N HIS A 45 -38.02 -0.43 20.45
CA HIS A 45 -38.58 -1.38 21.42
C HIS A 45 -37.63 -1.50 22.61
N ASP A 46 -38.08 -1.00 23.76
CA ASP A 46 -37.49 -1.26 25.06
C ASP A 46 -37.66 -2.74 25.43
N PHE A 47 -36.56 -3.39 25.85
CA PHE A 47 -36.61 -4.66 26.56
C PHE A 47 -35.91 -4.54 27.93
N PRO A 48 -36.50 -5.12 29.00
CA PRO A 48 -36.11 -4.86 30.37
C PRO A 48 -34.91 -5.71 30.82
N ALA A 49 -34.17 -5.15 31.77
CA ALA A 49 -33.09 -5.81 32.48
C ALA A 49 -33.63 -6.91 33.41
N GLU A 50 -33.10 -8.12 33.28
CA GLU A 50 -33.22 -9.16 34.30
C GLU A 50 -31.88 -9.41 35.00
N SER A 51 -31.96 -9.29 36.31
CA SER A 51 -30.96 -9.58 37.34
C SER A 51 -30.78 -11.09 37.55
N ILE A 52 -29.54 -11.57 37.69
CA ILE A 52 -29.24 -12.75 38.51
C ILE A 52 -27.97 -12.51 39.34
N VAL A 53 -28.07 -12.93 40.60
CA VAL A 53 -27.23 -12.69 41.77
C VAL A 53 -26.40 -13.94 42.12
N THR A 54 -25.34 -13.74 42.91
CA THR A 54 -24.44 -14.70 43.62
C THR A 54 -23.30 -15.28 42.76
N ASN A 55 -22.06 -15.44 43.24
CA ASN A 55 -21.66 -15.80 44.61
C ASN A 55 -20.21 -15.38 44.96
N ALA A 56 -19.95 -15.44 46.27
CA ALA A 56 -18.83 -14.95 47.05
C ALA A 56 -17.42 -15.51 46.75
N GLY A 57 -16.41 -14.76 47.19
CA GLY A 57 -15.00 -15.20 47.24
C GLY A 57 -14.05 -14.11 47.73
N GLN A 58 -14.19 -13.72 49.00
CA GLN A 58 -13.25 -12.84 49.71
C GLN A 58 -11.98 -13.63 50.11
N PRO A 59 -10.78 -13.03 49.99
CA PRO A 59 -9.80 -13.21 51.04
C PRO A 59 -9.28 -11.88 51.57
N GLU A 60 -9.20 -11.81 52.89
CA GLU A 60 -8.63 -10.72 53.66
C GLU A 60 -7.11 -10.60 53.44
N GLY A 61 -6.65 -9.40 53.14
CA GLY A 61 -5.24 -9.04 53.09
C GLY A 61 -5.03 -7.73 53.83
N LYS A 62 -4.55 -7.83 55.08
CA LYS A 62 -4.09 -6.72 55.93
C LYS A 62 -3.03 -5.89 55.19
N GLY A 63 -3.28 -4.59 55.03
CA GLY A 63 -2.32 -3.61 54.51
C GLY A 63 -2.33 -2.37 55.38
N VAL A 64 -1.16 -2.05 55.93
CA VAL A 64 -0.90 -1.07 56.99
C VAL A 64 -1.09 0.37 56.48
N GLU A 65 -1.89 1.15 57.20
CA GLU A 65 -1.99 2.60 57.02
C GLU A 65 -0.68 3.28 57.43
N SER A 66 -0.14 4.12 56.55
CA SER A 66 0.88 5.12 56.90
C SER A 66 0.39 6.45 56.39
N ALA A 67 -0.16 7.24 57.31
CA ALA A 67 -0.49 8.63 57.11
C ALA A 67 0.81 9.42 56.86
N SER A 68 0.91 10.06 55.70
CA SER A 68 1.85 11.14 55.47
C SER A 68 1.05 12.37 55.07
N THR A 69 0.96 13.30 56.01
CA THR A 69 0.45 14.65 55.84
C THR A 69 1.56 15.51 55.25
N ASP A 70 1.47 15.83 53.97
CA ASP A 70 2.12 17.03 53.44
C ASP A 70 1.25 17.64 52.34
N GLY A 71 0.46 18.64 52.75
CA GLY A 71 -0.36 19.45 51.89
C GLY A 71 0.48 20.47 51.15
N THR A 72 0.80 20.19 49.89
CA THR A 72 1.17 21.22 48.89
C THR A 72 0.54 20.89 47.54
N GLY A 73 -0.79 20.99 47.49
CA GLY A 73 -1.57 20.86 46.25
C GLY A 73 -1.46 22.12 45.39
N ARG A 74 -0.70 22.05 44.30
CA ARG A 74 -0.71 23.02 43.20
C ARG A 74 -1.78 22.57 42.18
N PRO A 75 -2.77 23.40 41.81
CA PRO A 75 -3.81 22.99 40.88
C PRO A 75 -3.24 22.86 39.47
N HIS A 76 -3.22 21.63 38.93
CA HIS A 76 -3.04 21.39 37.50
C HIS A 76 -4.41 21.48 36.80
N PRO A 77 -4.52 22.21 35.67
CA PRO A 77 -5.76 22.25 34.90
C PRO A 77 -6.06 20.87 34.31
N SER A 78 -7.32 20.48 34.49
CA SER A 78 -7.93 19.25 34.01
C SER A 78 -7.70 19.07 32.51
N VAL A 79 -6.90 18.07 32.14
CA VAL A 79 -6.78 17.61 30.76
C VAL A 79 -8.12 16.95 30.39
N GLU A 80 -8.75 17.51 29.36
CA GLU A 80 -9.96 17.01 28.72
C GLU A 80 -9.82 15.52 28.39
N GLY A 81 -10.86 14.76 28.74
CA GLY A 81 -10.87 13.32 28.61
C GLY A 81 -10.62 12.85 27.19
N GLU A 82 -9.61 12.02 27.02
CA GLU A 82 -9.46 11.18 25.84
C GLU A 82 -10.73 10.32 25.69
N PRO A 83 -11.33 10.26 24.48
CA PRO A 83 -12.44 9.36 24.23
C PRO A 83 -11.95 7.92 24.42
N LYS A 84 -12.50 7.23 25.42
CA LYS A 84 -12.38 5.77 25.56
C LYS A 84 -13.05 5.12 24.35
N THR A 85 -12.29 4.92 23.28
CA THR A 85 -12.65 3.94 22.26
C THR A 85 -12.54 2.57 22.91
N GLU A 86 -13.66 2.05 23.38
CA GLU A 86 -13.83 0.62 23.68
C GLU A 86 -13.71 -0.17 22.37
N THR A 87 -12.49 -0.30 21.86
CA THR A 87 -12.16 -1.32 20.88
C THR A 87 -12.23 -2.65 21.61
N ASN A 88 -13.41 -3.27 21.58
CA ASN A 88 -13.66 -4.65 21.92
C ASN A 88 -12.68 -5.54 21.13
N HIS A 89 -11.52 -5.83 21.73
CA HIS A 89 -10.56 -6.80 21.21
C HIS A 89 -11.11 -8.22 21.43
N HIS A 90 -12.16 -8.56 20.69
CA HIS A 90 -12.74 -9.90 20.62
C HIS A 90 -11.83 -10.82 19.76
N LEU A 91 -10.52 -10.81 20.01
CA LEU A 91 -9.52 -11.63 19.32
C LEU A 91 -9.46 -13.07 19.87
N VAL A 92 -10.24 -13.38 20.90
CA VAL A 92 -10.29 -14.73 21.49
C VAL A 92 -11.31 -15.57 20.73
N ASN A 93 -10.99 -15.94 19.48
CA ASN A 93 -11.68 -17.04 18.83
C ASN A 93 -11.20 -18.34 19.49
N THR A 94 -12.09 -19.01 20.23
CA THR A 94 -11.84 -20.31 20.88
C THR A 94 -11.72 -21.47 19.88
N SER A 95 -11.85 -21.20 18.59
CA SER A 95 -11.88 -22.19 17.49
C SER A 95 -10.53 -22.44 16.81
N LEU A 96 -9.41 -22.01 17.41
CA LEU A 96 -8.10 -22.22 16.80
C LEU A 96 -7.50 -23.56 17.19
N SER A 97 -7.01 -24.30 16.20
CA SER A 97 -6.41 -25.62 16.38
C SER A 97 -5.09 -25.76 15.64
N ALA A 98 -4.15 -26.50 16.23
CA ALA A 98 -2.93 -26.92 15.54
C ALA A 98 -3.18 -28.05 14.53
N HIS A 99 -4.33 -28.75 14.65
CA HIS A 99 -4.67 -29.87 13.78
C HIS A 99 -5.20 -29.36 12.45
N LYS A 100 -4.71 -29.97 11.35
CA LYS A 100 -5.19 -29.63 10.01
C LYS A 100 -6.68 -29.95 9.88
N PRO A 101 -7.48 -29.09 9.26
CA PRO A 101 -8.87 -29.38 8.94
C PRO A 101 -8.95 -30.60 7.99
N THR A 102 -10.03 -31.37 8.10
CA THR A 102 -10.23 -32.61 7.32
C THR A 102 -10.97 -32.39 6.00
N GLY A 103 -11.48 -31.19 5.75
CA GLY A 103 -12.20 -30.83 4.53
C GLY A 103 -11.31 -30.81 3.30
N GLU A 104 -11.84 -31.22 2.16
CA GLU A 104 -11.12 -31.31 0.88
C GLU A 104 -10.58 -29.94 0.42
N TRP A 105 -11.42 -28.91 0.44
CA TRP A 105 -11.09 -27.54 0.05
C TRP A 105 -10.13 -26.88 1.03
N ALA A 106 -10.32 -27.12 2.33
CA ALA A 106 -9.38 -26.65 3.34
C ALA A 106 -7.98 -27.23 3.09
N LEU A 107 -7.88 -28.54 2.84
CA LEU A 107 -6.62 -29.21 2.52
C LEU A 107 -6.00 -28.69 1.20
N LYS A 108 -6.79 -28.51 0.14
CA LYS A 108 -6.33 -27.90 -1.12
C LYS A 108 -5.76 -26.50 -0.91
N ALA A 109 -6.44 -25.66 -0.12
CA ALA A 109 -5.99 -24.32 0.20
C ALA A 109 -4.67 -24.32 0.99
N ILE A 110 -4.58 -25.16 2.03
CA ILE A 110 -3.39 -25.31 2.85
C ILE A 110 -2.20 -25.78 2.01
N GLU A 111 -2.42 -26.76 1.13
CA GLU A 111 -1.35 -27.28 0.28
C GLU A 111 -0.89 -26.27 -0.77
N LYS A 112 -1.82 -25.57 -1.44
CA LYS A 112 -1.51 -24.61 -2.50
C LYS A 112 -0.74 -23.41 -1.95
N TRP A 113 -1.19 -22.83 -0.84
CA TRP A 113 -0.61 -21.61 -0.26
C TRP A 113 0.33 -21.86 0.93
N LYS A 114 0.62 -23.13 1.23
CA LYS A 114 1.50 -23.56 2.33
C LYS A 114 1.08 -22.97 3.69
N LEU A 115 -0.23 -22.86 3.95
CA LEU A 115 -0.77 -22.25 5.16
C LEU A 115 -0.31 -22.99 6.43
N GLN A 116 0.07 -22.23 7.45
CA GLN A 116 0.58 -22.74 8.72
C GLN A 116 -0.52 -22.78 9.80
N PRO A 117 -0.37 -23.63 10.84
CA PRO A 117 -1.20 -23.54 12.03
C PRO A 117 -0.95 -22.22 12.79
N PRO A 118 -1.93 -21.74 13.59
CA PRO A 118 -3.23 -22.36 13.86
C PRO A 118 -4.21 -22.26 12.67
N TYR A 119 -5.08 -23.26 12.58
CA TYR A 119 -6.22 -23.32 11.67
C TYR A 119 -7.50 -22.95 12.42
N ASP A 120 -8.35 -22.12 11.84
CA ASP A 120 -9.65 -21.79 12.42
C ASP A 120 -10.68 -22.86 12.06
N THR A 121 -11.10 -23.64 13.06
CA THR A 121 -12.07 -24.74 12.90
C THR A 121 -13.50 -24.25 12.76
N ALA A 122 -13.78 -22.96 13.00
CA ALA A 122 -15.09 -22.38 12.75
C ALA A 122 -15.35 -22.14 11.25
N ILE A 123 -14.29 -22.14 10.43
CA ILE A 123 -14.42 -21.97 8.98
C ILE A 123 -15.02 -23.24 8.37
N THR A 124 -16.21 -23.07 7.81
CA THR A 124 -16.91 -24.15 7.11
C THR A 124 -16.25 -24.51 5.79
N GLU A 125 -16.47 -25.73 5.33
CA GLU A 125 -15.93 -26.20 4.05
C GLU A 125 -16.40 -25.35 2.85
N VAL A 126 -17.64 -24.83 2.90
CA VAL A 126 -18.18 -23.93 1.88
C VAL A 126 -17.41 -22.60 1.85
N GLN A 127 -17.01 -22.08 3.02
CA GLN A 127 -16.16 -20.88 3.10
C GLN A 127 -14.76 -21.15 2.57
N TRP A 128 -14.16 -22.31 2.88
CA TRP A 128 -12.88 -22.72 2.31
C TRP A 128 -12.92 -22.84 0.79
N GLN A 129 -13.98 -23.43 0.23
CA GLN A 129 -14.19 -23.49 -1.22
C GLN A 129 -14.24 -22.09 -1.82
N LYS A 130 -15.07 -21.20 -1.26
CA LYS A 130 -15.23 -19.83 -1.74
C LYS A 130 -13.92 -19.05 -1.66
N TYR A 131 -13.18 -19.20 -0.57
CA TYR A 131 -11.86 -18.61 -0.39
C TYR A 131 -10.86 -19.12 -1.43
N TYR A 132 -10.85 -20.43 -1.67
CA TYR A 132 -9.95 -21.05 -2.64
C TYR A 132 -10.23 -20.53 -4.04
N GLU A 133 -11.50 -20.57 -4.46
CA GLU A 133 -11.92 -20.08 -5.78
C GLU A 133 -11.69 -18.58 -5.93
N THR A 134 -11.92 -17.78 -4.89
CA THR A 134 -11.73 -16.33 -4.99
C THR A 134 -10.26 -15.97 -5.11
N ARG A 135 -9.38 -16.59 -4.32
CA ARG A 135 -7.93 -16.41 -4.47
C ARG A 135 -7.40 -16.83 -5.84
N LEU A 136 -7.98 -17.88 -6.44
CA LEU A 136 -7.65 -18.25 -7.83
C LEU A 136 -8.19 -17.24 -8.85
N LYS A 137 -9.35 -16.65 -8.58
CA LYS A 137 -9.96 -15.61 -9.43
C LYS A 137 -9.27 -14.25 -9.28
N ILE A 138 -8.54 -13.99 -8.19
CA ILE A 138 -7.67 -12.81 -8.08
C ILE A 138 -6.52 -13.01 -9.06
N LYS A 139 -6.82 -12.61 -10.28
CA LYS A 139 -5.85 -12.51 -11.35
C LYS A 139 -5.10 -11.22 -11.12
N VAL A 140 -3.77 -11.25 -11.28
CA VAL A 140 -2.99 -10.01 -11.26
C VAL A 140 -3.66 -9.08 -12.29
N PRO A 141 -4.16 -7.91 -11.86
CA PRO A 141 -5.02 -7.09 -12.69
C PRO A 141 -4.32 -6.84 -14.01
N GLY A 142 -5.07 -7.05 -15.08
CA GLY A 142 -4.74 -6.52 -16.38
C GLY A 142 -4.84 -4.98 -16.34
N GLY A 143 -4.01 -4.31 -15.55
CA GLY A 143 -4.16 -2.91 -15.17
C GLY A 143 -3.41 -1.97 -16.10
N ALA A 144 -4.19 -1.29 -16.95
CA ALA A 144 -3.89 -0.09 -17.74
C ALA A 144 -2.42 0.38 -17.87
N ASP A 145 -1.93 0.36 -19.11
CA ASP A 145 -0.87 1.20 -19.70
C ASP A 145 0.03 2.01 -18.74
N MET A 146 0.75 1.34 -17.83
CA MET A 146 1.98 1.92 -17.31
C MET A 146 3.00 1.86 -18.45
N TYR A 147 3.21 2.99 -19.14
CA TYR A 147 4.01 3.08 -20.36
C TYR A 147 3.41 2.41 -21.62
N GLY A 148 2.08 2.32 -21.74
CA GLY A 148 1.44 1.81 -22.96
C GLY A 148 1.38 0.28 -23.12
N ALA A 149 1.62 -0.48 -22.05
CA ALA A 149 1.46 -1.93 -22.05
C ALA A 149 0.14 -2.35 -21.37
N ARG A 150 -0.78 -2.92 -22.16
CA ARG A 150 -1.97 -3.61 -21.64
C ARG A 150 -1.59 -5.00 -21.15
N PHE A 151 -1.87 -5.28 -19.88
CA PHE A 151 -1.67 -6.60 -19.30
C PHE A 151 -2.87 -7.50 -19.60
N LYS A 152 -2.59 -8.76 -19.95
CA LYS A 152 -3.59 -9.82 -19.86
C LYS A 152 -3.39 -10.56 -18.55
N GLU A 153 -4.53 -10.83 -17.94
CA GLU A 153 -4.77 -11.68 -16.79
C GLU A 153 -3.71 -12.78 -16.55
N ILE A 154 -3.07 -12.76 -15.39
CA ILE A 154 -1.97 -13.69 -15.06
C ILE A 154 -2.48 -14.76 -14.07
N ASP A 155 -2.59 -16.01 -14.54
CA ASP A 155 -2.53 -17.19 -13.68
C ASP A 155 -1.05 -17.61 -13.58
N GLU A 156 -0.51 -17.74 -12.36
CA GLU A 156 0.92 -18.05 -12.13
C GLU A 156 1.40 -19.32 -12.87
N GLU A 157 0.50 -20.28 -13.12
CA GLU A 157 0.82 -21.50 -13.86
C GLU A 157 0.76 -21.30 -15.38
N LEU A 158 0.09 -20.25 -15.85
CA LEU A 158 -0.12 -19.92 -17.26
C LEU A 158 0.47 -18.56 -17.65
N VAL A 159 1.31 -17.94 -16.81
CA VAL A 159 1.94 -16.65 -17.11
C VAL A 159 2.70 -16.79 -18.41
N SER A 160 2.29 -16.06 -19.45
CA SER A 160 3.04 -16.05 -20.69
C SER A 160 4.46 -15.53 -20.41
N GLU A 161 5.45 -15.96 -21.20
CA GLU A 161 6.81 -15.44 -21.06
C GLU A 161 6.89 -13.92 -21.16
N ASN A 162 5.93 -13.29 -21.83
CA ASN A 162 5.84 -11.84 -21.95
C ASN A 162 5.35 -11.20 -20.65
N ASP A 163 4.35 -11.77 -19.98
CA ASP A 163 3.84 -11.24 -18.71
C ASP A 163 4.87 -11.38 -17.58
N ARG A 164 5.72 -12.43 -17.60
CA ARG A 164 6.86 -12.57 -16.68
C ARG A 164 7.88 -11.44 -16.81
N LYS A 165 7.93 -10.77 -17.97
CA LYS A 165 8.82 -9.62 -18.19
C LYS A 165 8.22 -8.31 -17.69
N SER A 166 6.93 -8.29 -17.32
CA SER A 166 6.25 -7.11 -16.78
C SER A 166 6.98 -6.55 -15.56
N PRO A 167 7.27 -5.24 -15.51
CA PRO A 167 7.80 -4.58 -14.32
C PRO A 167 6.89 -4.75 -13.10
N VAL A 168 5.57 -4.77 -13.28
CA VAL A 168 4.60 -4.92 -12.19
C VAL A 168 4.67 -6.33 -11.60
N TYR A 169 4.73 -7.35 -12.46
CA TYR A 169 4.87 -8.73 -12.00
C TYR A 169 6.21 -8.95 -11.28
N LYS A 170 7.30 -8.37 -11.79
CA LYS A 170 8.60 -8.40 -11.10
C LYS A 170 8.55 -7.71 -9.74
N ALA A 171 7.92 -6.53 -9.66
CA ALA A 171 7.72 -5.83 -8.39
C ALA A 171 6.93 -6.68 -7.39
N LEU A 172 5.89 -7.39 -7.84
CA LEU A 172 5.11 -8.30 -6.99
C LEU A 172 5.96 -9.46 -6.46
N LEU A 173 6.78 -10.08 -7.29
CA LEU A 173 7.69 -11.15 -6.86
C LEU A 173 8.74 -10.64 -5.87
N LEU A 174 9.28 -9.45 -6.10
CA LEU A 174 10.22 -8.80 -5.19
C LEU A 174 9.55 -8.48 -3.84
N ALA A 175 8.36 -7.89 -3.85
CA ALA A 175 7.60 -7.60 -2.64
C ALA A 175 7.31 -8.88 -1.84
N ARG A 176 6.88 -9.97 -2.50
CA ARG A 176 6.68 -11.28 -1.85
C ARG A 176 7.97 -11.84 -1.24
N GLN A 177 9.09 -11.69 -1.92
CA GLN A 177 10.38 -12.13 -1.41
C GLN A 177 10.82 -11.30 -0.20
N GLU A 178 10.68 -9.97 -0.26
CA GLU A 178 10.98 -9.06 0.86
C GLU A 178 10.10 -9.34 2.08
N LEU A 179 8.80 -9.57 1.88
CA LEU A 179 7.86 -9.96 2.95
C LEU A 179 8.30 -11.25 3.63
N SER A 180 8.67 -12.26 2.83
CA SER A 180 9.17 -13.53 3.32
C SER A 180 10.46 -13.36 4.12
N VAL A 181 11.44 -12.61 3.61
CA VAL A 181 12.71 -12.36 4.34
C VAL A 181 12.45 -11.63 5.65
N SER A 182 11.65 -10.55 5.63
CA SER A 182 11.35 -9.74 6.81
C SER A 182 10.74 -10.55 7.97
N ILE A 183 9.87 -11.51 7.66
CA ILE A 183 9.25 -12.37 8.67
C ILE A 183 10.08 -13.61 8.99
N GLY A 184 10.84 -14.14 8.01
CA GLY A 184 11.80 -15.21 8.24
C GLY A 184 12.83 -14.83 9.30
N ASN A 185 13.28 -13.57 9.30
CA ASN A 185 14.22 -13.02 10.29
C ASN A 185 13.56 -12.66 11.63
N CYS A 186 12.33 -13.10 11.92
CA CYS A 186 11.64 -12.81 13.19
C CYS A 186 11.71 -14.01 14.13
N ASN A 187 12.75 -14.06 14.97
CA ASN A 187 13.00 -15.16 15.90
C ASN A 187 11.93 -15.30 16.99
N ALA A 188 11.29 -14.18 17.36
CA ALA A 188 10.18 -14.20 18.31
C ALA A 188 8.94 -14.96 17.79
N LEU A 189 8.76 -15.13 16.47
CA LEU A 189 7.59 -15.77 15.89
C LEU A 189 7.80 -17.29 15.72
N PRO A 190 7.05 -18.16 16.41
CA PRO A 190 7.20 -19.61 16.28
C PRO A 190 6.82 -20.07 14.88
N GLY A 191 7.66 -20.91 14.27
CA GLY A 191 7.44 -21.39 12.91
C GLY A 191 7.61 -20.30 11.84
N ASN A 192 8.37 -19.24 12.14
CA ASN A 192 8.77 -18.17 11.21
C ASN A 192 9.17 -18.67 9.82
N GLU A 193 9.92 -19.78 9.69
CA GLU A 193 10.29 -20.34 8.38
C GLU A 193 9.07 -20.78 7.55
N GLY A 194 8.14 -21.51 8.18
CA GLY A 194 6.90 -21.95 7.54
C GLY A 194 6.00 -20.77 7.18
N ILE A 195 5.89 -19.80 8.09
CA ILE A 195 5.11 -18.57 7.90
C ILE A 195 5.70 -17.73 6.77
N SER A 196 7.03 -17.57 6.75
CA SER A 196 7.77 -16.88 5.71
C SER A 196 7.53 -17.51 4.33
N LYS A 197 7.57 -18.84 4.24
CA LYS A 197 7.26 -19.57 3.00
C LYS A 197 5.81 -19.37 2.55
N ALA A 198 4.85 -19.38 3.48
CA ALA A 198 3.45 -19.11 3.18
C ALA A 198 3.23 -17.67 2.68
N LEU A 199 3.93 -16.69 3.25
CA LEU A 199 3.84 -15.29 2.84
C LEU A 199 4.25 -15.04 1.40
N LYS A 200 5.20 -15.82 0.85
CA LYS A 200 5.56 -15.74 -0.58
C LYS A 200 4.38 -15.94 -1.52
N HIS A 201 3.32 -16.62 -1.05
CA HIS A 201 2.11 -16.92 -1.81
C HIS A 201 0.88 -16.15 -1.33
N SER A 202 1.03 -15.22 -0.38
CA SER A 202 -0.10 -14.60 0.31
C SER A 202 -0.41 -13.17 -0.17
N LEU A 203 0.50 -12.54 -0.94
CA LEU A 203 0.31 -11.19 -1.47
C LEU A 203 -0.27 -11.22 -2.89
N TYR A 204 -1.30 -10.43 -3.11
CA TYR A 204 -1.98 -10.24 -4.39
C TYR A 204 -2.16 -8.75 -4.69
N LEU A 205 -2.11 -8.40 -5.97
CA LEU A 205 -2.61 -7.11 -6.46
C LEU A 205 -4.07 -7.30 -6.86
N LEU A 206 -4.94 -6.40 -6.43
CA LEU A 206 -6.37 -6.37 -6.77
C LEU A 206 -6.68 -5.33 -7.85
N ASP A 207 -5.93 -4.23 -7.85
CA ASP A 207 -5.96 -3.21 -8.89
C ASP A 207 -4.61 -2.53 -8.97
N PHE A 208 -4.24 -2.08 -10.16
CA PHE A 208 -3.01 -1.35 -10.39
C PHE A 208 -3.23 -0.36 -11.52
N TRP A 209 -3.08 0.91 -11.20
CA TRP A 209 -3.18 1.99 -12.17
C TRP A 209 -2.08 3.00 -11.92
N GLY A 210 -1.43 3.48 -12.97
CA GLY A 210 -0.48 4.56 -12.85
C GLY A 210 -0.28 5.31 -14.15
N ASN A 211 0.13 6.57 -14.03
CA ASN A 211 0.59 7.37 -15.15
C ASN A 211 1.94 8.01 -14.81
N GLY A 212 2.79 8.20 -15.83
CA GLY A 212 4.10 8.83 -15.68
C GLY A 212 4.11 10.29 -16.14
N GLU A 213 5.12 11.06 -15.74
CA GLU A 213 5.41 12.40 -16.30
C GLU A 213 6.19 12.33 -17.64
N GLY A 214 6.55 11.12 -18.10
CA GLY A 214 7.32 10.89 -19.34
C GLY A 214 8.84 10.76 -19.14
N ASP A 215 9.35 11.15 -17.98
CA ASP A 215 10.75 11.00 -17.54
C ASP A 215 11.03 9.68 -16.78
N GLY A 216 10.04 8.79 -16.73
CA GLY A 216 10.08 7.54 -15.96
C GLY A 216 9.66 7.69 -14.50
N THR A 217 9.33 8.90 -14.03
CA THR A 217 8.74 9.09 -12.70
C THR A 217 7.23 8.90 -12.76
N ALA A 218 6.68 8.21 -11.76
CA ALA A 218 5.23 8.13 -11.61
C ALA A 218 4.68 9.52 -11.27
N ARG A 219 3.69 9.96 -12.04
CA ARG A 219 2.87 11.14 -11.75
C ARG A 219 1.77 10.77 -10.77
N SER A 220 1.02 9.72 -11.05
CA SER A 220 -0.04 9.21 -10.18
C SER A 220 0.02 7.70 -10.18
N LEU A 221 -0.27 7.11 -9.04
CA LEU A 221 -0.19 5.68 -8.82
C LEU A 221 -1.28 5.30 -7.83
N ILE A 222 -2.10 4.33 -8.20
CA ILE A 222 -3.13 3.72 -7.38
C ILE A 222 -2.85 2.23 -7.37
N ILE A 223 -2.62 1.68 -6.18
CA ILE A 223 -2.37 0.26 -5.97
C ILE A 223 -3.35 -0.24 -4.93
N ASP A 224 -4.16 -1.21 -5.33
CA ASP A 224 -4.94 -2.01 -4.41
C ASP A 224 -4.26 -3.36 -4.25
N ALA A 225 -3.92 -3.72 -3.02
CA ALA A 225 -3.27 -4.98 -2.70
C ALA A 225 -4.02 -5.70 -1.60
N ARG A 226 -3.97 -7.04 -1.63
CA ARG A 226 -4.49 -7.90 -0.57
C ARG A 226 -3.39 -8.81 -0.10
N ILE A 227 -3.04 -8.70 1.19
CA ILE A 227 -2.17 -9.67 1.86
C ILE A 227 -3.05 -10.54 2.74
N TYR A 228 -3.05 -11.82 2.45
CA TYR A 228 -3.73 -12.75 3.32
C TYR A 228 -2.86 -13.21 4.48
N SER A 229 -3.50 -13.65 5.56
CA SER A 229 -2.82 -14.34 6.64
C SER A 229 -2.08 -15.58 6.10
N PRO A 230 -0.81 -15.77 6.49
CA PRO A 230 -0.07 -17.01 6.21
C PRO A 230 -0.58 -18.20 7.05
N LEU A 231 -1.51 -17.95 7.97
CA LEU A 231 -2.13 -18.95 8.83
C LEU A 231 -3.45 -19.44 8.22
N GLY A 232 -3.92 -20.59 8.70
CA GLY A 232 -5.21 -21.17 8.35
C GLY A 232 -6.44 -20.45 8.92
N THR A 233 -6.39 -19.13 9.09
CA THR A 233 -7.45 -18.34 9.75
C THR A 233 -8.42 -17.69 8.76
N GLY A 234 -8.15 -17.76 7.46
CA GLY A 234 -8.98 -17.13 6.42
C GLY A 234 -8.98 -15.59 6.44
N ARG A 235 -8.18 -14.96 7.30
CA ARG A 235 -8.08 -13.49 7.44
C ARG A 235 -7.21 -12.89 6.36
N PHE A 236 -7.44 -11.60 6.08
CA PHE A 236 -6.60 -10.81 5.18
C PHE A 236 -6.60 -9.32 5.57
N ILE A 237 -5.66 -8.59 5.00
CA ILE A 237 -5.60 -7.14 5.02
C ILE A 237 -5.64 -6.64 3.59
N ASP A 238 -6.58 -5.75 3.32
CA ASP A 238 -6.61 -4.95 2.09
C ASP A 238 -5.87 -3.65 2.30
N LEU A 239 -5.13 -3.24 1.29
CA LEU A 239 -4.30 -2.04 1.26
C LEU A 239 -4.70 -1.21 0.05
N HIS A 240 -4.90 0.07 0.26
CA HIS A 240 -5.13 1.04 -0.80
C HIS A 240 -4.06 2.12 -0.72
N TYR A 241 -3.17 2.12 -1.70
CA TYR A 241 -2.13 3.12 -1.86
C TYR A 241 -2.48 4.07 -2.98
N HIS A 242 -2.48 5.37 -2.67
CA HIS A 242 -2.71 6.42 -3.63
C HIS A 242 -1.62 7.47 -3.51
N TYR A 243 -0.82 7.57 -4.57
CA TYR A 243 0.23 8.56 -4.74
C TYR A 243 -0.09 9.46 -5.92
N HIS A 244 0.22 10.74 -5.76
CA HIS A 244 0.14 11.74 -6.80
C HIS A 244 1.23 12.79 -6.58
N LEU A 245 1.88 13.16 -7.67
CA LEU A 245 2.81 14.26 -7.79
C LEU A 245 2.47 14.97 -9.09
N ARG A 246 2.22 16.26 -9.01
CA ARG A 246 2.05 17.12 -10.17
C ARG A 246 2.91 18.35 -10.00
N THR A 247 3.89 18.46 -10.88
CA THR A 247 4.69 19.69 -10.99
C THR A 247 3.95 20.65 -11.91
N ARG A 248 3.69 21.88 -11.45
CA ARG A 248 3.23 23.01 -12.28
C ARG A 248 4.35 24.05 -12.30
N MET A 249 4.33 24.97 -13.26
CA MET A 249 5.38 26.00 -13.47
C MET A 249 5.92 26.63 -12.18
N TYR A 250 5.05 26.91 -11.19
CA TYR A 250 5.45 27.58 -9.95
C TYR A 250 5.05 26.83 -8.67
N THR A 251 4.44 25.65 -8.80
CA THR A 251 3.86 24.95 -7.63
C THR A 251 3.91 23.46 -7.82
N MET A 252 4.30 22.77 -6.76
CA MET A 252 4.21 21.33 -6.60
C MET A 252 2.97 20.99 -5.77
N GLU A 253 2.18 20.06 -6.30
CA GLU A 253 1.09 19.41 -5.58
C GLU A 253 1.49 17.95 -5.42
N SER A 254 1.63 17.47 -4.20
CA SER A 254 1.89 16.05 -3.96
C SER A 254 1.07 15.53 -2.81
N PHE A 255 0.57 14.31 -2.96
CA PHE A 255 0.00 13.56 -1.86
C PHE A 255 0.36 12.09 -1.99
N SER A 256 0.48 11.44 -0.85
CA SER A 256 0.74 10.01 -0.75
C SER A 256 0.00 9.49 0.47
N ASN A 257 -0.89 8.53 0.25
CA ASN A 257 -1.73 7.97 1.30
C ASN A 257 -1.73 6.45 1.15
N LEU A 258 -1.43 5.76 2.24
CA LEU A 258 -1.64 4.33 2.37
C LEU A 258 -2.66 4.08 3.46
N LYS A 259 -3.71 3.33 3.13
CA LYS A 259 -4.72 2.85 4.09
C LYS A 259 -4.74 1.33 4.11
N TYR A 260 -5.24 0.77 5.20
CA TYR A 260 -5.58 -0.64 5.26
C TYR A 260 -6.92 -0.90 5.95
N VAL A 261 -7.51 -2.05 5.64
CA VAL A 261 -8.71 -2.61 6.29
C VAL A 261 -8.45 -4.09 6.56
N CYS A 262 -8.81 -4.55 7.75
CA CYS A 262 -8.81 -5.96 8.11
C CYS A 262 -10.11 -6.61 7.65
N GLY A 263 -10.02 -7.70 6.88
CA GLY A 263 -11.17 -8.46 6.41
C GLY A 263 -11.12 -9.92 6.84
N GLU A 264 -12.29 -10.57 6.80
CA GLU A 264 -12.47 -11.98 7.16
C GLU A 264 -12.80 -12.83 5.93
N ILE A 265 -12.77 -14.16 6.08
CA ILE A 265 -12.98 -15.08 4.96
C ILE A 265 -14.32 -14.87 4.23
N GLY A 266 -15.35 -14.35 4.92
CA GLY A 266 -16.63 -13.97 4.32
C GLY A 266 -16.50 -12.84 3.29
N ASP A 267 -15.68 -11.84 3.62
CA ASP A 267 -15.43 -10.64 2.79
C ASP A 267 -14.49 -10.93 1.63
N ALA A 268 -13.65 -11.98 1.78
CA ALA A 268 -12.69 -12.42 0.78
C ALA A 268 -13.36 -12.83 -0.54
N ALA A 269 -14.68 -12.98 -0.54
CA ALA A 269 -15.54 -13.27 -1.68
C ALA A 269 -15.51 -12.23 -2.81
N THR A 270 -15.13 -11.00 -2.50
CA THR A 270 -15.06 -9.92 -3.47
C THR A 270 -13.63 -9.71 -3.94
N SER A 271 -13.44 -9.43 -5.22
CA SER A 271 -12.17 -8.93 -5.77
C SER A 271 -11.98 -7.42 -5.52
N ILE A 272 -12.89 -6.81 -4.77
CA ILE A 272 -12.90 -5.39 -4.48
C ILE A 272 -11.99 -5.14 -3.26
N CYS A 273 -11.19 -4.07 -3.33
CA CYS A 273 -10.38 -3.60 -2.23
C CYS A 273 -11.25 -2.89 -1.19
N LEU A 274 -11.32 -3.43 0.03
CA LEU A 274 -12.07 -2.83 1.13
C LEU A 274 -11.44 -1.52 1.64
N ALA A 275 -10.14 -1.33 1.41
CA ALA A 275 -9.43 -0.13 1.83
C ALA A 275 -9.63 1.07 0.87
N ASP A 276 -10.15 0.83 -0.34
CA ASP A 276 -10.47 1.87 -1.31
C ASP A 276 -11.80 2.55 -0.90
N PRO A 277 -11.78 3.83 -0.49
CA PRO A 277 -12.98 4.53 -0.03
C PRO A 277 -14.01 4.75 -1.14
N GLU A 278 -13.62 4.71 -2.42
CA GLU A 278 -14.55 4.87 -3.54
C GLU A 278 -15.28 3.58 -3.85
N LYS A 279 -14.57 2.46 -3.81
CA LYS A 279 -15.14 1.12 -4.06
C LYS A 279 -15.92 0.60 -2.86
N ASN A 280 -15.60 1.08 -1.66
CA ASN A 280 -16.19 0.62 -0.41
C ASN A 280 -17.33 1.53 0.12
N LYS A 281 -17.93 2.35 -0.74
CA LYS A 281 -19.07 3.20 -0.35
C LYS A 281 -20.26 2.34 0.10
N GLY A 282 -20.66 2.49 1.36
CA GLY A 282 -21.82 1.82 1.93
C GLY A 282 -21.52 0.57 2.76
N THR A 283 -20.25 0.26 3.04
CA THR A 283 -19.91 -0.71 4.08
C THR A 283 -19.45 -0.01 5.35
N ASP A 284 -19.55 -0.70 6.48
CA ASP A 284 -19.15 -0.19 7.80
C ASP A 284 -17.63 -0.28 8.03
N ASN A 285 -16.86 -0.72 7.03
CA ASN A 285 -15.42 -0.87 7.17
C ASN A 285 -14.73 0.50 7.15
N VAL A 286 -14.23 0.92 8.31
CA VAL A 286 -13.47 2.16 8.46
C VAL A 286 -11.99 1.93 8.15
N PRO A 287 -11.43 2.51 7.07
CA PRO A 287 -10.03 2.31 6.73
C PRO A 287 -9.10 3.05 7.70
N VAL A 288 -8.04 2.38 8.13
CA VAL A 288 -7.00 2.94 8.99
C VAL A 288 -5.88 3.49 8.12
N ASN A 289 -5.49 4.76 8.33
CA ASN A 289 -4.36 5.34 7.60
C ASN A 289 -3.03 4.79 8.16
N VAL A 290 -2.25 4.11 7.31
CA VAL A 290 -0.85 3.73 7.60
C VAL A 290 0.03 4.98 7.62
N PHE A 291 -0.11 5.81 6.59
CA PHE A 291 0.39 7.17 6.57
C PHE A 291 -0.43 8.02 5.61
N ASN A 292 -0.39 9.34 5.82
CA ASN A 292 -0.99 10.31 4.91
C ASN A 292 -0.08 11.54 4.84
N MET A 293 0.42 11.81 3.65
CA MET A 293 1.22 12.97 3.33
C MET A 293 0.45 13.80 2.31
N ARG A 294 0.28 15.09 2.60
CA ARG A 294 -0.24 16.05 1.64
C ARG A 294 0.60 17.31 1.72
N HIS A 295 1.13 17.71 0.59
CA HIS A 295 1.93 18.91 0.40
C HIS A 295 1.30 19.76 -0.71
N VAL A 296 0.99 21.01 -0.37
CA VAL A 296 0.44 21.99 -1.31
C VAL A 296 1.24 23.28 -1.16
N ASP A 297 2.15 23.55 -2.10
CA ASP A 297 3.06 24.70 -2.08
C ASP A 297 2.34 26.03 -1.84
N LYS A 298 1.20 26.26 -2.51
CA LYS A 298 0.45 27.54 -2.42
C LYS A 298 -0.03 27.89 -1.02
N ARG A 299 -0.10 26.92 -0.11
CA ARG A 299 -0.65 27.09 1.24
C ARG A 299 0.39 26.87 2.33
N GLU A 300 1.64 26.57 1.97
CA GLU A 300 2.69 26.13 2.89
C GLU A 300 2.19 25.02 3.84
N TYR A 301 1.28 24.17 3.33
CA TYR A 301 0.52 23.24 4.16
C TYR A 301 1.02 21.82 3.95
N ASP A 302 1.79 21.36 4.93
CA ASP A 302 2.27 20.00 5.05
C ASP A 302 1.49 19.24 6.11
N LYS A 303 0.47 18.49 5.68
CA LYS A 303 -0.20 17.54 6.59
C LYS A 303 0.50 16.20 6.47
N ARG A 304 1.05 15.74 7.59
CA ARG A 304 1.71 14.43 7.68
C ARG A 304 1.16 13.66 8.87
N VAL A 305 0.63 12.48 8.62
CA VAL A 305 0.06 11.57 9.62
C VAL A 305 0.73 10.22 9.46
N MET A 306 1.02 9.58 10.59
CA MET A 306 1.52 8.21 10.66
C MET A 306 0.60 7.39 11.55
N ILE A 307 0.52 6.10 11.26
CA ILE A 307 -0.20 5.11 12.06
C ILE A 307 0.30 5.08 13.51
N THR A 308 -0.58 4.65 14.42
CA THR A 308 -0.24 4.48 15.83
C THR A 308 0.15 3.02 16.11
N VAL A 309 0.93 2.79 17.17
CA VAL A 309 1.36 1.44 17.57
C VAL A 309 0.17 0.49 17.82
N PRO A 310 -0.94 0.91 18.47
CA PRO A 310 -2.11 0.06 18.63
C PRO A 310 -2.69 -0.46 17.30
N HIS A 311 -2.76 0.38 16.27
CA HIS A 311 -3.23 -0.05 14.95
C HIS A 311 -2.26 -1.02 14.27
N LEU A 312 -0.94 -0.80 14.41
CA LEU A 312 0.06 -1.77 13.93
C LEU A 312 -0.08 -3.12 14.64
N ARG A 313 -0.34 -3.14 15.94
CA ARG A 313 -0.60 -4.38 16.68
C ARG A 313 -1.91 -5.06 16.28
N LEU A 314 -2.91 -4.28 15.87
CA LEU A 314 -4.14 -4.84 15.30
C LEU A 314 -3.85 -5.56 13.97
N ALA A 315 -3.03 -4.96 13.10
CA ALA A 315 -2.60 -5.62 11.86
C ALA A 315 -1.77 -6.89 12.14
N GLU A 316 -0.88 -6.85 13.14
CA GLU A 316 -0.12 -8.04 13.61
C GLU A 316 -1.07 -9.17 14.05
N ALA A 317 -1.98 -8.88 14.97
CA ALA A 317 -2.91 -9.87 15.50
C ALA A 317 -3.85 -10.41 14.43
N HIS A 318 -4.21 -9.60 13.43
CA HIS A 318 -5.06 -10.03 12.34
C HIS A 318 -4.34 -10.99 11.39
N LEU A 319 -3.09 -10.71 11.01
CA LEU A 319 -2.33 -11.54 10.08
C LEU A 319 -1.68 -12.75 10.73
N PHE A 320 -1.10 -12.60 11.91
CA PHE A 320 -0.22 -13.60 12.52
C PHE A 320 -0.82 -14.25 13.77
N HIS A 321 -2.01 -13.83 14.20
CA HIS A 321 -2.59 -14.25 15.46
C HIS A 321 -1.61 -14.10 16.65
N SER A 322 -0.75 -13.09 16.57
CA SER A 322 0.25 -12.75 17.57
C SER A 322 0.06 -11.31 18.03
N TYR A 323 0.46 -11.01 19.27
CA TYR A 323 0.36 -9.65 19.79
C TYR A 323 1.68 -9.25 20.45
N GLY A 324 2.38 -8.28 19.84
CA GLY A 324 3.67 -7.80 20.33
C GLY A 324 4.79 -8.82 20.19
N MET A 325 4.67 -9.78 19.28
CA MET A 325 5.74 -10.72 18.93
C MET A 325 6.60 -10.18 17.80
N ILE A 326 5.99 -9.47 16.85
CA ILE A 326 6.66 -8.77 15.76
C ILE A 326 6.79 -7.29 16.16
N SER A 327 7.93 -6.63 15.91
CA SER A 327 8.01 -5.21 16.24
C SER A 327 7.02 -4.37 15.41
N PRO A 328 6.54 -3.25 15.96
CA PRO A 328 5.73 -2.31 15.18
C PRO A 328 6.45 -1.83 13.92
N LEU A 329 7.79 -1.71 13.94
CA LEU A 329 8.56 -1.30 12.76
C LEU A 329 8.49 -2.36 11.65
N LYS A 330 8.63 -3.66 11.98
CA LYS A 330 8.50 -4.74 10.99
C LYS A 330 7.10 -4.79 10.40
N ILE A 331 6.05 -4.66 11.21
CA ILE A 331 4.67 -4.61 10.70
C ILE A 331 4.46 -3.39 9.80
N TYR A 332 4.99 -2.23 10.19
CA TYR A 332 4.91 -1.03 9.35
C TYR A 332 5.60 -1.25 7.99
N LYS A 333 6.84 -1.78 7.99
CA LYS A 333 7.56 -2.14 6.75
C LYS A 333 6.79 -3.16 5.91
N LEU A 334 6.22 -4.19 6.55
CA LEU A 334 5.39 -5.19 5.89
C LEU A 334 4.20 -4.55 5.16
N LEU A 335 3.51 -3.60 5.77
CA LEU A 335 2.40 -2.89 5.12
C LEU A 335 2.88 -2.03 3.94
N LEU A 336 4.02 -1.35 4.06
CA LEU A 336 4.62 -0.58 2.97
C LEU A 336 5.00 -1.47 1.78
N THR A 337 5.70 -2.58 2.04
CA THR A 337 6.13 -3.53 1.01
C THR A 337 4.93 -4.20 0.34
N SER A 338 3.90 -4.57 1.10
CA SER A 338 2.68 -5.19 0.57
C SER A 338 1.95 -4.28 -0.43
N ALA A 339 1.98 -2.96 -0.21
CA ALA A 339 1.38 -1.98 -1.11
C ALA A 339 2.36 -1.42 -2.15
N HIS A 340 3.55 -2.02 -2.30
CA HIS A 340 4.59 -1.62 -3.26
C HIS A 340 5.03 -0.14 -3.12
N VAL A 341 4.99 0.38 -1.89
CA VAL A 341 5.38 1.76 -1.63
C VAL A 341 6.89 1.93 -1.90
N SER A 342 7.26 2.92 -2.70
CA SER A 342 8.64 3.21 -3.17
C SER A 342 9.17 2.34 -4.32
N PHE A 343 8.36 1.45 -4.90
CA PHE A 343 8.81 0.62 -6.03
C PHE A 343 8.83 1.37 -7.37
N HIS A 344 8.21 2.56 -7.43
CA HIS A 344 7.93 3.28 -8.68
C HIS A 344 8.61 4.66 -8.72
N ASN A 345 9.70 4.82 -7.97
CA ASN A 345 10.48 6.05 -7.86
C ASN A 345 9.63 7.25 -7.41
N GLU A 346 8.70 7.01 -6.48
CA GLU A 346 7.83 8.05 -5.94
C GLU A 346 8.65 9.10 -5.19
N ARG A 347 8.42 10.39 -5.49
CA ARG A 347 9.10 11.46 -4.76
C ARG A 347 8.57 11.58 -3.34
N ASN A 348 9.42 12.04 -2.43
CA ASN A 348 9.10 12.33 -1.02
C ASN A 348 8.69 11.11 -0.16
N ILE A 349 8.62 9.90 -0.71
CA ILE A 349 8.23 8.71 0.06
C ILE A 349 9.29 8.27 1.08
N ALA A 350 10.55 8.68 0.87
CA ALA A 350 11.65 8.47 1.81
C ALA A 350 11.35 9.03 3.21
N TRP A 351 10.49 10.06 3.31
CA TRP A 351 10.03 10.55 4.61
C TRP A 351 9.27 9.47 5.39
N ALA A 352 8.36 8.74 4.77
CA ALA A 352 7.52 7.75 5.44
C ALA A 352 8.39 6.59 5.98
N LYS A 353 9.42 6.19 5.23
CA LYS A 353 10.41 5.19 5.67
C LYS A 353 11.25 5.71 6.84
N ARG A 354 11.82 6.91 6.72
CA ARG A 354 12.68 7.53 7.75
C ARG A 354 11.94 7.78 9.06
N VAL A 355 10.74 8.36 8.98
CA VAL A 355 9.92 8.63 10.18
C VAL A 355 9.42 7.34 10.80
N GLY A 356 9.04 6.33 10.00
CA GLY A 356 8.72 5.00 10.52
C GLY A 356 9.87 4.41 11.35
N LYS A 357 11.10 4.43 10.81
CA LYS A 357 12.31 3.93 11.49
C LYS A 357 12.59 4.66 12.81
N ARG A 358 12.37 5.99 12.87
CA ARG A 358 12.58 6.79 14.09
C ARG A 358 11.44 6.63 15.12
N ARG A 359 10.21 6.45 14.64
CA ARG A 359 9.00 6.47 15.49
C ARG A 359 8.74 5.12 16.15
N TYR A 360 9.04 4.01 15.48
CA TYR A 360 8.71 2.69 15.97
C TYR A 360 9.95 2.00 16.55
N PRO A 361 9.87 1.51 17.79
CA PRO A 361 10.99 0.83 18.42
C PRO A 361 11.32 -0.45 17.65
N GLN A 362 12.61 -0.66 17.39
CA GLN A 362 13.15 -1.94 16.98
C GLN A 362 13.21 -2.88 18.19
N ARG A 363 13.02 -4.17 17.97
CA ARG A 363 13.44 -5.16 18.96
C ARG A 363 14.87 -5.59 18.67
N GLY A 364 15.61 -5.95 19.72
CA GLY A 364 17.01 -6.35 19.61
C GLY A 364 17.24 -7.66 18.85
N ASP A 365 16.20 -8.47 18.63
CA ASP A 365 16.23 -9.70 17.82
C ASP A 365 15.90 -9.46 16.34
N GLU A 366 15.66 -8.20 15.95
CA GLU A 366 15.51 -7.83 14.56
C GLU A 366 16.90 -7.45 14.04
N ASP A 367 17.57 -8.45 13.44
CA ASP A 367 18.81 -8.23 12.72
C ASP A 367 18.65 -6.99 11.82
N SER A 368 19.65 -6.11 11.90
CA SER A 368 19.70 -4.83 11.22
C SER A 368 19.83 -5.03 9.72
N ASP A 369 18.76 -5.47 9.07
CA ASP A 369 18.62 -5.44 7.60
C ASP A 369 18.76 -4.00 7.05
N SER A 370 18.88 -2.99 7.93
CA SER A 370 19.19 -1.60 7.58
C SER A 370 20.68 -1.22 7.56
N ASP A 371 21.62 -2.11 7.85
CA ASP A 371 23.05 -1.73 7.81
C ASP A 371 23.63 -1.72 6.39
N ASN A 372 22.85 -2.16 5.39
CA ASN A 372 23.17 -1.99 3.97
C ASN A 372 22.49 -0.76 3.33
N GLU A 373 21.64 -0.01 4.05
CA GLU A 373 21.29 1.33 3.60
C GLU A 373 22.54 2.19 3.85
N VAL A 374 23.26 2.53 2.77
CA VAL A 374 24.41 3.44 2.83
C VAL A 374 24.00 4.63 3.71
N PRO A 375 24.71 4.90 4.83
CA PRO A 375 24.43 6.03 5.68
C PRO A 375 24.37 7.27 4.79
N SER A 376 23.16 7.78 4.58
CA SER A 376 23.01 9.00 3.81
C SER A 376 23.45 10.12 4.75
N ASP A 377 24.60 10.73 4.48
CA ASP A 377 25.15 11.89 5.20
C ASP A 377 24.22 13.12 5.21
N THR A 378 22.99 13.01 4.67
CA THR A 378 21.93 14.02 4.81
C THR A 378 21.13 13.93 6.11
N ASP A 379 21.63 13.22 7.13
CA ASP A 379 21.17 13.38 8.53
C ASP A 379 21.61 14.72 9.17
N SER A 380 22.07 15.67 8.35
CA SER A 380 22.14 17.05 8.77
C SER A 380 20.74 17.52 9.15
N ASN A 381 20.61 17.98 10.39
CA ASN A 381 19.56 18.89 10.82
C ASN A 381 19.66 20.21 10.04
N VAL A 382 19.68 20.18 8.71
CA VAL A 382 19.41 21.36 7.90
C VAL A 382 17.90 21.53 8.02
N PRO A 383 17.40 22.46 8.87
CA PRO A 383 16.04 22.93 8.68
C PRO A 383 15.92 23.23 7.20
N MET A 384 14.89 22.68 6.51
CA MET A 384 14.59 23.10 5.15
C MET A 384 14.79 24.61 5.12
N PRO A 385 15.72 25.14 4.29
CA PRO A 385 16.08 26.54 4.36
C PRO A 385 14.77 27.29 4.37
N ARG A 386 14.48 27.98 5.49
CA ARG A 386 13.30 28.83 5.56
C ARG A 386 13.41 29.66 4.31
N ARG A 387 12.49 29.46 3.36
CA ARG A 387 12.45 30.29 2.16
C ARG A 387 12.52 31.70 2.71
N ARG A 388 13.63 32.41 2.43
CA ARG A 388 13.77 33.81 2.82
C ARG A 388 12.46 34.44 2.38
N ARG A 389 11.71 35.00 3.33
CA ARG A 389 10.54 35.80 3.01
C ARG A 389 11.05 36.81 1.99
N ARG A 390 10.69 36.64 0.72
CA ARG A 390 10.92 37.67 -0.28
C ARG A 390 10.02 38.82 0.16
N GLY A 391 10.62 39.81 0.80
CA GLY A 391 9.93 40.97 1.35
C GLY A 391 10.09 41.15 2.86
N ASP A 392 11.28 40.97 3.42
CA ASP A 392 11.71 41.94 4.44
C ASP A 392 12.18 43.18 3.66
N PRO A 393 11.44 44.30 3.72
CA PRO A 393 11.75 45.52 2.97
C PRO A 393 12.91 46.34 3.55
N ASP A 394 13.58 45.84 4.59
CA ASP A 394 14.58 46.59 5.36
C ASP A 394 16.04 46.24 4.99
N ASP A 395 16.28 45.46 3.92
CA ASP A 395 17.62 45.14 3.38
C ASP A 395 17.89 45.87 2.03
N MET A 396 17.25 47.02 1.81
CA MET A 396 17.39 47.88 0.61
C MET A 396 17.97 49.25 0.97
N ASP A 397 18.92 49.29 1.91
CA ASP A 397 19.70 50.49 2.17
C ASP A 397 21.15 50.26 1.71
N ASP A 398 21.59 51.22 0.89
CA ASP A 398 22.96 51.53 0.50
C ASP A 398 23.66 50.54 -0.45
N ASP A 399 23.58 50.85 -1.74
CA ASP A 399 24.76 51.37 -2.46
C ASP A 399 24.29 52.01 -3.76
N GLU A 400 24.10 53.33 -3.65
CA GLU A 400 24.09 54.26 -4.78
C GLU A 400 25.47 54.28 -5.46
N ASP A 401 25.47 54.72 -6.71
CA ASP A 401 26.61 55.23 -7.48
C ASP A 401 27.56 54.21 -8.14
N ASP A 402 27.35 54.01 -9.44
CA ASP A 402 28.38 54.11 -10.49
C ASP A 402 27.63 54.08 -11.85
N GLU A 403 27.29 55.25 -12.38
CA GLU A 403 28.04 55.91 -13.47
C GLU A 403 28.02 55.13 -14.80
N ASP A 404 27.18 55.65 -15.70
CA ASP A 404 27.53 56.04 -17.07
C ASP A 404 28.33 55.04 -17.93
N GLY A 405 27.62 54.41 -18.87
CA GLY A 405 28.22 53.69 -19.99
C GLY A 405 27.27 53.68 -21.18
N GLU A 406 27.40 54.71 -22.00
CA GLU A 406 26.65 54.92 -23.23
C GLU A 406 26.92 53.86 -24.33
N GLU A 407 26.09 53.97 -25.38
CA GLU A 407 26.37 53.72 -26.80
C GLU A 407 26.26 52.30 -27.40
N PHE A 408 25.35 52.22 -28.38
CA PHE A 408 25.43 51.56 -29.70
C PHE A 408 25.62 50.02 -29.75
N TYR A 409 24.90 49.24 -30.57
CA TYR A 409 24.55 49.45 -31.97
C TYR A 409 23.17 48.91 -32.34
N ASP A 410 22.40 49.72 -33.06
CA ASP A 410 21.56 49.25 -34.15
C ASP A 410 22.48 48.63 -35.22
N ASP A 411 22.17 47.43 -35.69
CA ASP A 411 22.44 47.03 -37.07
C ASP A 411 21.45 45.91 -37.43
N ASP A 412 20.48 46.32 -38.24
CA ASP A 412 19.77 45.47 -39.18
C ASP A 412 20.82 44.82 -40.10
N ASP A 413 20.71 43.52 -40.36
CA ASP A 413 21.04 42.99 -41.67
C ASP A 413 20.29 41.67 -41.91
N ASP A 414 19.57 41.72 -43.02
CA ASP A 414 18.86 40.66 -43.68
C ASP A 414 19.80 39.54 -44.19
N ASP A 415 19.16 38.50 -44.72
CA ASP A 415 19.62 37.62 -45.80
C ASP A 415 19.79 36.14 -45.42
N ASP A 416 18.75 35.40 -45.86
CA ASP A 416 18.81 34.30 -46.81
C ASP A 416 19.56 33.00 -46.47
N ASP A 417 18.78 31.93 -46.68
CA ASP A 417 19.16 30.69 -47.32
C ASP A 417 20.43 29.97 -46.83
N ASP A 418 20.25 28.80 -46.20
CA ASP A 418 20.77 27.60 -46.86
C ASP A 418 20.15 26.29 -46.39
N GLU A 419 19.97 25.44 -47.40
CA GLU A 419 19.51 24.07 -47.32
C GLU A 419 20.51 23.15 -46.60
N GLY A 420 19.97 22.07 -46.03
CA GLY A 420 20.63 20.77 -46.12
C GLY A 420 21.66 20.43 -45.04
N GLY A 421 21.36 19.40 -44.25
CA GLY A 421 22.41 18.73 -43.49
C GLY A 421 21.87 17.82 -42.41
N GLY A 422 21.75 16.53 -42.74
CA GLY A 422 21.31 15.51 -41.79
C GLY A 422 22.20 15.38 -40.56
N GLY A 423 21.62 14.83 -39.49
CA GLY A 423 22.37 14.46 -38.30
C GLY A 423 21.48 13.72 -37.32
N GLY A 424 21.55 12.39 -37.34
CA GLY A 424 20.83 11.53 -36.40
C GLY A 424 21.19 11.88 -34.95
N GLY A 425 20.16 12.04 -34.14
CA GLY A 425 20.29 12.29 -32.70
C GLY A 425 19.22 11.53 -31.92
N GLY A 426 19.18 10.20 -32.10
CA GLY A 426 18.37 9.30 -31.29
C GLY A 426 18.89 9.23 -29.85
N GLY A 427 18.64 10.28 -29.07
CA GLY A 427 18.94 10.36 -27.64
C GLY A 427 17.95 9.55 -26.81
N ARG A 428 17.97 8.22 -26.95
CA ARG A 428 17.44 7.32 -25.91
C ARG A 428 18.41 7.32 -24.74
N LEU A 429 18.26 8.28 -23.83
CA LEU A 429 18.81 8.15 -22.48
C LEU A 429 17.95 7.15 -21.72
N GLY A 430 18.23 5.88 -21.96
CA GLY A 430 17.73 4.77 -21.18
C GLY A 430 18.36 4.79 -19.80
N ASN A 431 17.52 4.81 -18.77
CA ASN A 431 17.31 3.74 -17.77
C ASN A 431 18.49 2.82 -17.37
N ALA A 432 19.74 3.29 -17.47
CA ALA A 432 20.92 2.53 -17.08
C ALA A 432 21.01 2.35 -15.56
N GLU A 433 20.47 3.29 -14.78
CA GLU A 433 20.53 3.29 -13.32
C GLU A 433 19.53 2.30 -12.70
N ALA A 434 18.31 2.22 -13.23
CA ALA A 434 17.30 1.24 -12.80
C ALA A 434 17.72 -0.20 -13.14
N MET A 435 18.39 -0.41 -14.29
CA MET A 435 18.95 -1.71 -14.65
C MET A 435 20.21 -2.05 -13.83
N ARG A 436 21.00 -1.05 -13.41
CA ARG A 436 22.16 -1.26 -12.52
C ARG A 436 21.74 -1.71 -11.13
N LEU A 437 20.68 -1.12 -10.58
CA LEU A 437 20.11 -1.54 -9.29
C LEU A 437 19.57 -2.98 -9.39
N LEU A 438 18.84 -3.31 -10.46
CA LEU A 438 18.35 -4.68 -10.68
C LEU A 438 19.49 -5.71 -10.84
N ALA A 439 20.56 -5.35 -11.55
CA ALA A 439 21.73 -6.21 -11.74
C ALA A 439 22.56 -6.41 -10.46
N SER A 440 22.67 -5.37 -9.63
CA SER A 440 23.36 -5.46 -8.33
C SER A 440 22.66 -6.43 -7.38
N PHE A 441 21.32 -6.42 -7.36
CA PHE A 441 20.51 -7.32 -6.53
C PHE A 441 20.54 -8.79 -7.01
N LEU A 442 20.57 -9.03 -8.33
CA LEU A 442 20.64 -10.40 -8.87
C LEU A 442 22.01 -11.06 -8.62
N ASN A 443 23.10 -10.29 -8.57
CA ASN A 443 24.42 -10.83 -8.25
C ASN A 443 24.59 -11.19 -6.77
N THR A 444 23.88 -10.55 -5.85
CA THR A 444 23.92 -10.89 -4.42
C THR A 444 23.21 -12.22 -4.12
N ALA A 445 22.18 -12.57 -4.90
CA ALA A 445 21.46 -13.84 -4.75
C ALA A 445 22.25 -15.06 -5.28
N ALA A 446 23.26 -14.86 -6.13
CA ALA A 446 24.09 -15.92 -6.68
C ALA A 446 25.30 -16.31 -5.81
N GLN A 447 25.54 -15.60 -4.70
CA GLN A 447 26.70 -15.82 -3.80
C GLN A 447 26.31 -16.45 -2.45
N ALA A 448 25.24 -17.24 -2.39
CA ALA A 448 25.00 -18.09 -1.21
C ALA A 448 26.02 -19.25 -1.21
N PRO A 449 26.79 -19.46 -0.12
CA PRO A 449 27.75 -20.55 -0.06
C PRO A 449 27.04 -21.90 -0.06
N ALA A 450 27.44 -22.77 -0.98
CA ALA A 450 27.07 -24.18 -0.96
C ALA A 450 27.69 -24.83 0.28
N HIS A 451 26.91 -24.96 1.36
CA HIS A 451 27.27 -25.81 2.48
C HIS A 451 27.08 -27.28 2.06
N GLN A 452 28.23 -27.99 2.00
CA GLN A 452 28.31 -29.45 1.99
C GLN A 452 27.93 -30.03 3.35
#